data_AF-A0A822BG24-F1
#
_entry.id   AF-A0A822BG24-F1
#
_cell.length_a   1.000
_cell.length_b   1.000
_cell.length_c   1.000
_cell.angle_alpha   90.00
_cell.angle_beta   90.00
_cell.angle_gamma   90.00
#
_symmetry.space_group_name_H-M   'P 1'
#
loop_
_entity.id
_entity.type
_entity.pdbx_description
1 polymer ?
#
loop_
_entity_poly.entity_id
_entity_poly.type
_entity_poly.pdbx_seq_one_letter_code
_entity_poly.pdbx_strand_id
1 'polypeptide(L)' 'ESEHLVQEAIERAMIDRTVLVIAHRLSTVRNSNSVIVIDHGTIVEQGTHDFLISKNDGIYKKLVLRQLMAGNNSITTDE' A
#
# COMPACT_ATOMS: atom_id res chain seq x y z
N GLU A 1 -10.71 15.20 -2.95
CA GLU A 1 -10.22 15.85 -4.19
C GLU A 1 -8.71 16.11 -4.17
N SER A 2 -8.15 16.82 -3.17
CA SER A 2 -6.69 17.11 -3.11
C SER A 2 -5.76 15.89 -3.09
N GLU A 3 -6.17 14.78 -2.45
CA GLU A 3 -5.33 13.59 -2.34
C GLU A 3 -5.10 12.88 -3.68
N HIS A 4 -6.13 12.83 -4.52
CA HIS A 4 -6.03 12.21 -5.84
C HIS A 4 -5.07 13.00 -6.74
N LEU A 5 -5.11 14.33 -6.68
CA LEU A 5 -4.18 15.20 -7.40
C LEU A 5 -2.73 15.02 -6.94
N VAL A 6 -2.51 14.86 -5.63
CA VAL A 6 -1.17 14.57 -5.08
C VAL A 6 -0.68 13.21 -5.55
N GLN A 7 -1.54 12.18 -5.53
CA GLN A 7 -1.18 10.85 -6.02
C GLN A 7 -0.82 10.86 -7.50
N GLU A 8 -1.60 11.55 -8.33
CA GLU A 8 -1.34 11.67 -9.77
C GLU A 8 -0.03 12.43 -10.05
N ALA A 9 0.27 13.49 -9.28
CA ALA A 9 1.54 14.19 -9.37
C ALA A 9 2.72 13.29 -8.99
N ILE A 10 2.56 12.45 -7.95
CA ILE A 10 3.56 11.46 -7.57
C ILE A 10 3.75 10.44 -8.69
N GLU A 11 2.68 9.87 -9.25
CA GLU A 11 2.75 8.87 -10.32
C GLU A 11 3.45 9.42 -11.57
N ARG A 12 3.11 10.64 -12.00
CA ARG A 12 3.85 11.34 -13.07
C ARG A 12 5.31 11.54 -12.71
N ALA A 13 5.59 11.85 -11.46
CA ALA A 13 6.95 12.01 -10.95
C ALA A 13 7.71 10.67 -10.81
N MET A 14 7.09 9.50 -11.02
CA MET A 14 7.76 8.20 -10.96
C MET A 14 8.21 7.68 -12.33
N ILE A 15 7.70 8.24 -13.42
CA ILE A 15 8.01 7.80 -14.79
C ILE A 15 9.52 7.91 -15.06
N ASP A 16 10.09 6.86 -15.65
CA ASP A 16 11.50 6.72 -16.04
C ASP A 16 12.51 6.95 -14.90
N ARG A 17 12.10 6.67 -13.66
CA ARG A 17 12.96 6.80 -12.48
C ARG A 17 12.90 5.55 -11.60
N THR A 18 14.01 5.28 -10.92
CA THR A 18 14.01 4.34 -9.79
C THR A 18 13.42 5.05 -8.57
N VAL A 19 12.33 4.52 -8.03
CA VAL A 19 11.61 5.15 -6.93
C VAL A 19 11.48 4.18 -5.77
N LEU A 20 11.93 4.61 -4.59
CA LEU A 20 11.71 3.92 -3.33
C LEU A 20 10.62 4.66 -2.56
N VAL A 21 9.50 3.98 -2.30
CA VAL A 21 8.38 4.55 -1.56
C VAL A 21 8.24 3.85 -0.21
N ILE A 22 8.25 4.64 0.87
CA ILE A 22 7.86 4.20 2.21
C ILE A 22 6.42 4.67 2.43
N ALA A 23 5.46 3.76 2.30
CA ALA A 23 4.05 4.09 2.36
C ALA A 23 3.35 3.38 3.51
N HIS A 24 2.45 4.10 4.16
CA HIS A 24 1.39 3.51 5.00
C HIS A 24 0.07 3.38 4.24
N ARG A 25 0.01 3.81 2.96
CA ARG A 25 -1.20 3.85 2.11
C ARG A 25 -1.25 2.71 1.11
N LEU A 26 -2.36 1.99 1.09
CA LEU A 26 -2.55 0.83 0.20
C LEU A 26 -2.50 1.22 -1.28
N SER A 27 -3.08 2.37 -1.64
CA SER A 27 -3.11 2.87 -3.02
C SER A 27 -1.72 2.97 -3.63
N THR A 28 -0.76 3.49 -2.87
CA THR A 28 0.62 3.65 -3.33
C THR A 28 1.37 2.32 -3.39
N VAL A 29 1.10 1.39 -2.46
CA VAL A 29 1.77 0.08 -2.41
C VAL A 29 1.25 -0.86 -3.50
N ARG A 30 -0.04 -0.81 -3.83
CA ARG A 30 -0.68 -1.67 -4.83
C ARG A 30 -0.10 -1.49 -6.23
N ASN A 31 0.29 -0.27 -6.58
CA ASN A 31 0.80 0.07 -7.91
C ASN A 31 2.33 -0.17 -8.07
N SER A 32 3.02 -0.59 -7.01
CA SER A 32 4.47 -0.80 -7.03
C SER A 32 4.86 -2.07 -7.80
N ASN A 33 5.98 -2.00 -8.54
CA ASN A 33 6.53 -3.17 -9.23
C ASN A 33 7.01 -4.27 -8.26
N SER A 34 7.45 -3.88 -7.06
CA SER A 34 7.80 -4.79 -5.97
C SER A 34 7.48 -4.12 -4.64
N VAL A 35 7.01 -4.92 -3.69
CA VAL A 35 6.72 -4.54 -2.31
C VAL A 35 7.68 -5.30 -1.41
N ILE A 36 8.22 -4.60 -0.41
CA ILE A 36 9.09 -5.18 0.63
C ILE A 36 8.41 -4.93 1.97
N VAL A 37 8.20 -5.99 2.73
CA VAL A 37 7.67 -5.92 4.10
C VAL A 37 8.82 -6.10 5.06
N ILE A 38 8.96 -5.14 5.97
CA ILE A 38 9.96 -5.15 7.03
C ILE A 38 9.25 -5.41 8.35
N ASP A 39 9.75 -6.38 9.10
CA ASP A 39 9.34 -6.65 10.48
C ASP A 39 10.59 -6.88 11.34
N HIS A 40 10.61 -6.27 12.52
CA HIS A 40 11.76 -6.30 13.44
C HIS A 40 13.13 -6.01 12.79
N GLY A 41 13.17 -5.09 11.81
CA GLY A 41 14.41 -4.72 11.11
C GLY A 41 14.89 -5.72 10.05
N THR A 42 14.06 -6.71 9.71
CA THR A 42 14.37 -7.74 8.70
C THR A 42 13.35 -7.74 7.57
N ILE A 43 13.77 -8.12 6.36
CA ILE A 43 12.85 -8.33 5.25
C ILE A 43 12.15 -9.67 5.45
N VAL A 44 10.85 -9.63 5.75
CA VAL A 44 10.05 -10.84 6.00
C VAL A 44 9.28 -11.29 4.77
N GLU A 45 8.92 -10.37 3.87
CA GLU A 45 8.26 -10.68 2.61
C GLU A 45 8.70 -9.71 1.50
N GLN A 46 8.78 -10.22 0.27
CA GLN A 46 9.03 -9.43 -0.92
C GLN A 46 8.30 -10.03 -2.13
N GLY A 47 7.77 -9.18 -3.00
CA GLY A 47 7.13 -9.57 -4.26
C GLY A 47 6.12 -8.54 -4.76
N THR A 48 5.36 -8.89 -5.79
CA THR A 48 4.25 -8.05 -6.26
C THR A 48 3.09 -8.06 -5.27
N HIS A 49 2.21 -7.07 -5.34
CA HIS A 49 0.97 -7.03 -4.55
C HIS A 49 0.18 -8.34 -4.68
N ASP A 50 -0.06 -8.79 -5.91
CA ASP A 50 -0.87 -9.99 -6.19
C ASP A 50 -0.22 -11.27 -5.65
N PHE A 51 1.11 -11.37 -5.73
CA PHE A 51 1.83 -12.50 -5.15
C PHE A 51 1.72 -12.51 -3.63
N LEU A 52 1.96 -11.36 -2.97
CA LEU A 52 1.96 -11.28 -1.52
C LEU A 52 0.56 -11.44 -0.91
N ILE A 53 -0.49 -10.94 -1.58
CA ILE A 53 -1.88 -11.09 -1.09
C ILE A 53 -2.38 -12.54 -1.21
N SER A 54 -1.83 -13.31 -2.16
CA SER A 54 -2.17 -14.73 -2.37
C SER A 54 -1.65 -15.65 -1.26
N LYS A 55 -0.62 -15.23 -0.51
CA LYS A 55 -0.05 -16.02 0.57
C LYS A 55 -1.07 -16.21 1.70
N ASN A 56 -1.24 -17.45 2.14
CA ASN A 56 -1.96 -17.73 3.37
C ASN A 56 -1.16 -17.20 4.57
N ASP A 57 -1.86 -16.53 5.49
CA ASP A 57 -1.31 -15.93 6.72
C ASP A 57 -0.15 -14.94 6.57
N GLY A 58 0.08 -14.41 5.36
CA GLY A 58 1.12 -13.42 5.08
C GLY A 58 0.95 -12.12 5.86
N ILE A 59 2.07 -11.55 6.30
CA ILE A 59 2.13 -10.28 7.03
C ILE A 59 1.62 -9.15 6.13
N TYR A 60 2.01 -9.15 4.86
CA TYR A 60 1.49 -8.18 3.89
C TYR A 60 -0.04 -8.19 3.85
N LYS A 61 -0.64 -9.37 3.70
CA LYS A 61 -2.09 -9.55 3.65
C LYS A 61 -2.78 -9.02 4.91
N LYS A 62 -2.23 -9.28 6.09
CA LYS A 62 -2.76 -8.75 7.36
C LYS A 62 -2.72 -7.22 7.42
N LEU A 63 -1.64 -6.59 6.95
CA LEU A 63 -1.53 -5.13 6.89
C LEU A 63 -2.54 -4.51 5.92
N VAL A 64 -2.70 -5.11 4.74
CA VAL A 64 -3.70 -4.69 3.74
C VAL A 64 -5.12 -4.77 4.31
N LEU A 65 -5.48 -5.88 4.94
CA LEU A 65 -6.81 -6.06 5.55
C LEU A 65 -7.09 -5.02 6.64
N ARG A 66 -6.09 -4.73 7.50
CA ARG A 66 -6.22 -3.70 8.53
C ARG A 66 -6.49 -2.32 7.94
N GLN A 67 -5.86 -2.00 6.82
CA GLN A 67 -6.05 -0.71 6.14
C GLN A 67 -7.41 -0.59 5.47
N LEU A 68 -7.94 -1.67 4.88
CA LEU A 68 -9.29 -1.70 4.34
C LEU A 68 -10.34 -1.50 5.44
N MET A 69 -10.15 -2.11 6.61
CA MET A 69 -11.03 -1.92 7.76
C MET A 69 -10.97 -0.50 8.32
N ALA A 70 -9.78 0.10 8.39
CA ALA A 70 -9.62 1.49 8.84
C ALA A 70 -10.22 2.52 7.88
N GLY A 71 -10.26 2.23 6.57
CA GLY A 71 -10.85 3.10 5.55
C GLY A 71 -12.39 3.13 5.52
N ASN A 72 -13.06 2.18 6.18
CA ASN A 72 -14.52 2.06 6.19
C ASN A 72 -15.22 2.78 7.36
N ASN A 73 -14.48 3.37 8.30
CA ASN A 73 -15.05 4.01 9.50
C ASN A 73 -15.50 5.47 9.30
N SER A 74 -15.64 5.96 8.06
CA SER A 74 -16.01 7.35 7.75
C SER A 74 -17.38 7.54 7.09
N ILE A 75 -18.29 6.54 7.11
CA ILE A 75 -19.61 6.64 6.45
C ILE A 75 -20.82 6.59 7.42
N THR A 76 -20.64 6.51 8.74
CA THR A 76 -21.80 6.47 9.66
C THR A 76 -21.63 7.39 10.88
N THR A 77 -21.73 8.70 10.68
CA THR A 77 -22.27 9.62 11.70
C THR A 77 -22.75 10.88 10.99
N ASP A 78 -23.99 10.88 10.51
CA ASP A 78 -24.80 12.07 10.25
C ASP A 78 -26.27 11.60 10.12
N GLU A 79 -26.90 11.35 11.28
CA GLU A 79 -28.33 11.56 11.54
C GLU A 79 -28.47 12.26 12.89
#